data_AF-A0A847MYI8-F1
#
_entry.id   AF-A0A847MYI8-F1
#
_cell.length_a   1.000
_cell.length_b   1.000
_cell.length_c   1.000
_cell.angle_alpha   90.00
_cell.angle_beta   90.00
_cell.angle_gamma   90.00
#
_symmetry.space_group_name_H-M   'P 1'
#
loop_
_entity.id
_entity.type
_entity.pdbx_description
1 polymer ?
#
loop_
_entity_poly.entity_id
_entity_poly.type
_entity_poly.pdbx_seq_one_letter_code
_entity_poly.pdbx_strand_id
1 'polypeptide(L)'
;MQKAFVHLHNHTDFSLLDGAAPIKRYMEKAKSLGMTSLAITDHGNMFGSLRFYYAAKDAGINPIIGCEFYCNPTGHTERPA
;
A
#
# COMPACT_ATOMS: atom_id res chain seq x y z
N MET A 1 -13.37 -24.53 5.42
CA MET A 1 -12.66 -23.62 4.49
C MET A 1 -12.18 -22.41 5.25
N GLN A 2 -10.89 -22.08 5.15
CA GLN A 2 -10.35 -20.82 5.71
C GLN A 2 -10.84 -19.67 4.82
N LYS A 3 -11.31 -18.57 5.42
CA LYS A 3 -11.75 -17.39 4.65
C LYS A 3 -10.53 -16.67 4.08
N ALA A 4 -10.55 -16.36 2.80
CA ALA A 4 -9.52 -15.53 2.18
C ALA A 4 -9.56 -14.12 2.78
N PHE A 5 -8.39 -13.56 3.05
CA PHE A 5 -8.23 -12.21 3.60
C PHE A 5 -7.10 -11.48 2.86
N VAL A 6 -7.29 -10.19 2.60
CA VAL A 6 -6.35 -9.34 1.87
C VAL A 6 -6.33 -7.96 2.54
N HIS A 7 -5.12 -7.44 2.80
CA HIS A 7 -4.97 -6.04 3.24
C HIS A 7 -5.11 -5.09 2.05
N LEU A 8 -6.10 -4.19 2.14
CA LEU A 8 -6.39 -3.17 1.12
C LEU A 8 -5.93 -1.76 1.53
N HIS A 9 -5.51 -1.58 2.78
CA HIS A 9 -4.94 -0.35 3.32
C HIS A 9 -3.68 -0.73 4.08
N ASN A 10 -2.52 -0.30 3.58
CA ASN A 10 -1.23 -0.65 4.16
C ASN A 10 -0.14 0.32 3.69
N HIS A 11 0.79 0.64 4.59
CA HIS A 11 1.88 1.60 4.38
C HIS A 11 3.23 0.91 4.26
N THR A 12 3.99 1.31 3.25
CA THR A 12 5.39 0.92 3.06
C THR A 12 6.33 1.99 3.63
N ASP A 13 7.63 1.76 3.55
CA ASP A 13 8.67 2.76 3.85
C ASP A 13 8.62 4.01 2.96
N PHE A 14 7.77 4.03 1.93
CA PHE A 14 7.47 5.23 1.14
C PHE A 14 6.43 6.16 1.78
N SER A 15 5.77 5.74 2.86
CA SER A 15 5.14 6.66 3.81
C SER A 15 6.22 7.26 4.71
N LEU A 16 6.88 8.31 4.25
CA LEU A 16 8.19 8.74 4.76
C LEU A 16 8.24 9.10 6.26
N LEU A 17 7.11 9.44 6.86
CA LEU A 17 7.05 9.91 8.26
C LEU A 17 6.77 8.79 9.26
N ASP A 18 6.12 7.70 8.85
CA ASP A 18 5.57 6.67 9.74
C ASP A 18 5.60 5.23 9.17
N GLY A 19 5.88 5.08 7.88
CA GLY A 19 6.06 3.82 7.20
C GLY A 19 7.34 3.11 7.63
N ALA A 20 7.18 1.95 8.28
CA ALA A 20 8.32 1.20 8.84
C ALA A 20 8.77 0.00 7.99
N ALA A 21 8.00 -0.38 6.96
CA ALA A 21 8.12 -1.69 6.33
C ALA A 21 8.58 -1.61 4.86
N PRO A 22 9.80 -2.09 4.54
CA PRO A 22 10.28 -2.17 3.16
C PRO A 22 9.42 -3.11 2.32
N ILE A 23 9.20 -2.73 1.05
CA ILE A 23 8.39 -3.49 0.07
C ILE A 23 8.75 -4.98 0.02
N LYS A 24 10.04 -5.33 0.07
CA LYS A 24 10.49 -6.73 0.05
C LYS A 24 9.94 -7.54 1.23
N ARG A 25 10.01 -7.01 2.45
CA ARG A 25 9.47 -7.65 3.65
C ARG A 25 7.95 -7.78 3.59
N TYR A 26 7.29 -6.81 2.94
CA TYR A 26 5.86 -6.85 2.67
C TYR A 26 5.45 -8.09 1.87
N MET A 27 6.16 -8.36 0.77
CA MET A 27 5.90 -9.51 -0.08
C MET A 27 6.19 -10.83 0.63
N GLU A 28 7.32 -10.92 1.35
CA GLU A 28 7.67 -12.08 2.16
C GLU A 28 6.58 -12.39 3.20
N LYS A 29 6.09 -11.36 3.90
CA LYS A 29 5.06 -11.51 4.92
C LYS A 29 3.73 -11.93 4.30
N ALA A 30 3.27 -11.26 3.24
CA ALA A 30 2.03 -11.62 2.56
C ALA A 30 2.05 -13.07 2.04
N LYS A 31 3.17 -13.50 1.45
CA LYS A 31 3.36 -14.89 1.02
C LYS A 31 3.31 -15.88 2.19
N SER A 32 3.94 -15.55 3.32
CA SER A 32 3.91 -16.39 4.53
C SER A 32 2.51 -16.54 5.12
N LEU A 33 1.63 -15.57 4.89
CA LEU A 33 0.23 -15.57 5.33
C LEU A 33 -0.71 -16.21 4.30
N GLY A 34 -0.19 -16.71 3.18
CA GLY A 34 -0.99 -17.31 2.10
C GLY A 34 -1.83 -16.30 1.32
N MET A 35 -1.49 -15.01 1.37
CA MET A 35 -2.21 -13.96 0.63
C MET A 35 -1.83 -14.02 -0.86
N THR A 36 -2.84 -13.94 -1.73
CA THR A 36 -2.66 -13.91 -3.19
C THR A 36 -2.67 -12.49 -3.77
N SER A 37 -3.07 -11.50 -2.98
CA SER A 37 -3.13 -10.08 -3.36
C SER A 37 -2.66 -9.22 -2.19
N LEU A 38 -2.18 -8.01 -2.48
CA LEU A 38 -1.79 -7.03 -1.47
C LEU A 38 -1.88 -5.60 -2.02
N ALA A 39 -2.37 -4.67 -1.22
CA ALA A 39 -2.41 -3.26 -1.57
C ALA A 39 -1.24 -2.45 -1.00
N ILE A 40 -0.89 -1.38 -1.72
CA ILE A 40 -0.05 -0.27 -1.28
C ILE A 40 -0.91 0.99 -1.25
N THR A 41 -0.94 1.70 -0.12
CA THR A 41 -1.72 2.94 0.06
C THR A 41 -0.91 3.94 0.88
N ASP A 42 0.27 4.31 0.39
CA ASP A 42 1.15 5.22 1.12
C ASP A 42 0.54 6.62 1.31
N HIS A 43 1.02 7.32 2.34
CA HIS A 43 0.52 8.63 2.72
C HIS A 43 0.80 9.69 1.66
N GLY A 44 -0.26 10.15 0.99
CA GLY A 44 -0.26 11.27 0.04
C GLY A 44 0.67 11.10 -1.15
N ASN A 45 1.18 9.89 -1.42
CA ASN A 45 2.16 9.65 -2.45
C ASN A 45 2.07 8.26 -3.06
N MET A 46 2.75 8.10 -4.21
CA MET A 46 2.83 6.85 -4.97
C MET A 46 4.28 6.51 -5.34
N PHE A 47 5.26 6.95 -4.55
CA PHE A 47 6.68 6.80 -4.86
C PHE A 47 7.11 5.33 -4.96
N GLY A 48 6.53 4.48 -4.10
CA GLY A 48 6.80 3.05 -4.06
C GLY A 48 6.06 2.22 -5.11
N SER A 49 5.08 2.77 -5.83
CA SER A 49 4.11 1.98 -6.60
C SER A 49 4.74 1.09 -7.67
N LEU A 50 5.73 1.59 -8.42
CA LEU A 50 6.39 0.79 -9.46
C LEU A 50 7.27 -0.31 -8.85
N ARG A 51 8.01 -0.01 -7.78
CA ARG A 51 8.82 -1.00 -7.05
C ARG A 51 7.93 -2.08 -6.43
N PHE A 52 6.79 -1.68 -5.87
CA PHE A 52 5.79 -2.57 -5.29
C PHE A 52 5.20 -3.49 -6.35
N TYR A 53 4.83 -2.94 -7.51
CA TYR A 53 4.30 -3.72 -8.63
C TYR A 53 5.25 -4.84 -9.04
N TYR A 54 6.51 -4.55 -9.33
CA TYR A 54 7.48 -5.56 -9.74
C TYR A 54 7.74 -6.58 -8.63
N ALA A 55 7.95 -6.12 -7.39
CA ALA A 55 8.18 -7.02 -6.26
C ALA A 55 7.00 -7.98 -6.01
N ALA A 56 5.76 -7.50 -6.16
CA ALA A 56 4.56 -8.32 -6.05
C ALA A 56 4.49 -9.36 -7.17
N LYS A 57 4.73 -8.94 -8.41
CA LYS A 57 4.75 -9.85 -9.58
C LYS A 57 5.80 -10.95 -9.41
N ASP A 58 7.01 -10.61 -8.98
CA ASP A 58 8.08 -11.58 -8.73
C ASP A 58 7.73 -12.54 -7.58
N ALA A 59 6.98 -12.08 -6.59
CA ALA A 59 6.52 -12.91 -5.47
C ALA A 59 5.30 -13.79 -5.82
N GLY A 60 4.69 -13.61 -6.99
CA GLY A 60 3.44 -14.28 -7.38
C GLY A 60 2.19 -13.71 -6.70
N ILE A 61 2.27 -12.47 -6.22
CA ILE A 61 1.18 -11.74 -5.57
C ILE A 61 0.56 -10.76 -6.57
N ASN A 62 -0.76 -10.65 -6.60
CA ASN A 62 -1.46 -9.64 -7.38
C ASN A 62 -1.35 -8.25 -6.70
N PRO A 63 -0.65 -7.28 -7.30
CA PRO A 63 -0.53 -5.95 -6.71
C PRO A 63 -1.83 -5.14 -6.87
N ILE A 64 -2.25 -4.47 -5.80
CA ILE A 64 -3.33 -3.49 -5.81
C ILE A 64 -2.70 -2.12 -5.54
N ILE A 65 -2.73 -1.24 -6.54
CA ILE A 65 -2.10 0.08 -6.44
C ILE A 65 -3.12 1.09 -5.91
N GLY A 66 -2.79 1.76 -4.82
CA GLY A 66 -3.58 2.82 -4.23
C GLY A 66 -2.71 3.90 -3.57
N CYS A 67 -3.37 4.83 -2.89
CA CYS A 67 -2.76 5.94 -2.18
C CYS A 67 -3.73 6.37 -1.08
N GLU A 68 -3.23 6.67 0.12
CA GLU A 68 -4.04 7.32 1.15
C GLU A 68 -3.98 8.83 0.94
N PHE A 69 -5.07 9.41 0.46
CA PHE A 69 -5.13 10.84 0.13
C PHE A 69 -5.49 11.70 1.34
N TYR A 70 -4.79 12.82 1.48
CA TYR A 70 -5.24 13.91 2.34
C TYR A 70 -6.27 14.75 1.59
N CYS A 71 -7.51 14.75 2.08
CA CYS A 71 -8.63 15.47 1.47
C CYS A 71 -9.04 16.65 2.34
N ASN A 72 -9.14 17.85 1.75
CA ASN A 72 -9.80 18.98 2.41
C ASN A 72 -11.32 18.73 2.46
N PRO A 73 -11.97 18.78 3.65
CA PRO A 73 -13.40 18.55 3.77
C PRO A 73 -14.27 19.57 3.03
N THR A 74 -13.78 20.79 2.78
CA THR A 74 -14.56 21.85 2.12
C THR A 74 -14.13 22.12 0.67
N GLY A 75 -13.04 21.51 0.23
CA GLY A 75 -12.58 21.54 -1.16
C GLY A 75 -11.27 22.30 -1.37
N HIS A 76 -10.60 21.99 -2.48
CA HIS A 76 -9.26 22.52 -2.78
C HIS A 76 -9.21 24.03 -3.08
N THR A 77 -10.36 24.66 -3.31
CA THR A 77 -10.49 26.10 -3.58
C THR A 77 -10.69 26.93 -2.32
N GLU A 78 -11.00 26.30 -1.20
CA GLU A 78 -11.31 26.97 0.05
C GLU A 78 -10.09 27.00 0.97
N ARG A 79 -9.85 28.16 1.58
CA ARG A 79 -8.82 28.32 2.61
C ARG A 79 -9.46 28.06 3.97
N PRO A 80 -8.94 27.14 4.80
CA PRO A 80 -9.38 26.99 6.18
C PRO A 80 -9.22 28.33 6.92
N ALA A 81 -10.20 28.66 7.76
CA ALA A 81 -10.20 29.86 8.60
C ALA A 81 -9.06 29.84 9.63
#